data_AF-Q4AA51-F1
#
_entry.id   AF-Q4AA51-F1
#
_cell.length_a   1.000
_cell.length_b   1.000
_cell.length_c   1.000
_cell.angle_alpha   90.00
_cell.angle_beta   90.00
_cell.angle_gamma   90.00
#
_symmetry.space_group_name_H-M   'P 1'
#
loop_
_entity.id
_entity.type
_entity.pdbx_description
1 polymer ?
#
loop_
_entity_poly.entity_id
_entity_poly.type
_entity_poly.pdbx_seq_one_letter_code
_entity_poly.pdbx_strand_id
1 'polypeptide(L)'
;MFYKQSDYDYFINAYFDFLKKLGRPIKPYSELGISDYTKNYQILLKNNQNKKIWFWQRHHIDEIHTSGAILMANQEIYDKGLTVLVNWKEHAFLHYLIVCAQTTSPNFGFLMMVNFNIWDEIVRKFCSFYNIKYIKNWNKRFLGLENELD
;
A
#
# COMPACT_ATOMS: atom_id res chain seq x y z
N MET A 1 -15.18 -9.88 16.68
CA MET A 1 -15.43 -8.42 16.59
C MET A 1 -15.91 -8.15 15.17
N PHE A 2 -17.22 -8.04 14.97
CA PHE A 2 -17.81 -7.77 13.65
C PHE A 2 -17.53 -6.30 13.31
N TYR A 3 -16.58 -6.03 12.41
CA TYR A 3 -16.35 -4.68 11.92
C TYR A 3 -17.54 -4.29 11.03
N LYS A 4 -18.24 -3.23 11.44
CA LYS A 4 -19.41 -2.71 10.72
C LYS A 4 -18.98 -2.26 9.32
N GLN A 5 -19.85 -2.50 8.32
CA GLN A 5 -19.74 -2.02 6.94
C GLN A 5 -19.14 -0.59 6.80
N SER A 6 -19.42 0.28 7.79
CA SER A 6 -18.93 1.65 7.90
C SER A 6 -17.41 1.83 7.88
N ASP A 7 -16.63 0.85 8.35
CA ASP A 7 -15.16 0.96 8.32
C ASP A 7 -14.61 0.70 6.90
N TYR A 8 -15.25 -0.15 6.09
CA TYR A 8 -14.78 -0.46 4.74
C TYR A 8 -14.83 0.76 3.82
N ASP A 9 -16.00 1.37 3.70
CA ASP A 9 -16.21 2.55 2.85
C ASP A 9 -15.34 3.72 3.32
N TYR A 10 -15.14 3.86 4.63
CA TYR A 10 -14.26 4.87 5.19
C TYR A 10 -12.81 4.73 4.67
N PHE A 11 -12.22 3.53 4.73
CA PHE A 11 -10.84 3.34 4.30
C PHE A 11 -10.66 3.39 2.78
N ILE A 12 -11.66 2.98 2.01
CA ILE A 12 -11.68 3.17 0.55
C ILE A 12 -11.71 4.67 0.22
N ASN A 13 -12.59 5.46 0.86
CA ASN A 13 -12.63 6.90 0.64
C ASN A 13 -11.33 7.59 1.07
N ALA A 14 -10.78 7.21 2.24
CA ALA A 14 -9.50 7.73 2.71
C ALA A 14 -8.34 7.41 1.74
N TYR A 15 -8.37 6.25 1.09
CA TYR A 15 -7.41 5.84 0.07
C TYR A 15 -7.45 6.79 -1.14
N PHE A 16 -8.62 7.02 -1.73
CA PHE A 16 -8.74 7.93 -2.87
C PHE A 16 -8.50 9.39 -2.51
N ASP A 17 -8.91 9.84 -1.32
CA ASP A 17 -8.61 11.18 -0.82
C ASP A 17 -7.10 11.39 -0.64
N PHE A 18 -6.39 10.39 -0.12
CA PHE A 18 -4.94 10.44 0.02
C PHE A 18 -4.26 10.52 -1.36
N LEU A 19 -4.68 9.70 -2.33
CA LEU A 19 -4.19 9.77 -3.71
C LEU A 19 -4.40 11.15 -4.33
N LYS A 20 -5.57 11.74 -4.14
CA LYS A 20 -5.88 13.09 -4.61
C LYS A 20 -4.98 14.15 -3.98
N LYS A 21 -4.71 14.04 -2.68
CA LYS A 21 -3.81 14.94 -1.94
C LYS A 21 -2.35 14.85 -2.40
N LEU A 22 -1.90 13.70 -2.89
CA LEU A 22 -0.55 13.57 -3.45
C LEU A 22 -0.36 14.43 -4.70
N GLY A 23 -1.42 14.67 -5.49
CA GLY A 23 -1.37 15.51 -6.69
C GLY A 23 -0.38 15.01 -7.75
N ARG A 24 -0.20 13.67 -7.85
CA ARG A 24 0.81 13.03 -8.71
C ARG A 24 0.19 12.46 -9.98
N PRO A 25 1.00 12.29 -11.05
CA PRO A 25 0.52 11.68 -12.29
C PRO A 25 -0.04 10.28 -12.03
N ILE A 26 -1.19 10.03 -12.64
CA ILE A 26 -1.82 8.71 -12.72
C ILE A 26 -1.82 8.30 -14.19
N LYS A 27 -1.21 7.16 -14.49
CA LYS A 27 -1.07 6.60 -15.85
C LYS A 27 -1.06 5.08 -15.80
N PRO A 28 -1.30 4.38 -16.92
CA PRO A 28 -1.02 2.95 -17.04
C PRO A 28 0.40 2.61 -16.55
N TYR A 29 0.59 1.46 -15.91
CA TYR A 29 1.89 1.03 -15.37
C TYR A 29 3.01 1.09 -16.41
N SER A 30 2.72 0.61 -17.62
CA SER A 30 3.66 0.59 -18.75
C SER A 30 4.09 1.99 -19.21
N GLU A 31 3.27 3.01 -18.95
CA GLU A 31 3.49 4.40 -19.37
C GLU A 31 4.02 5.30 -18.25
N LEU A 32 3.93 4.84 -17.00
CA LEU A 32 4.42 5.59 -15.85
C LEU A 32 5.89 5.26 -15.59
N GLY A 33 6.81 5.89 -16.33
CA GLY A 33 8.24 5.76 -16.09
C GLY A 33 8.70 6.55 -14.86
N ILE A 34 9.33 5.91 -13.87
CA ILE A 34 9.85 6.62 -12.67
C ILE A 34 10.88 7.68 -13.07
N SER A 35 11.74 7.35 -14.03
CA SER A 35 12.80 8.23 -14.56
C SER A 35 12.29 9.53 -15.15
N ASP A 36 11.04 9.57 -15.60
CA ASP A 36 10.45 10.75 -16.23
C ASP A 36 10.12 11.84 -15.21
N TYR A 37 10.07 11.48 -13.92
CA TYR A 37 9.69 12.37 -12.82
C TYR A 37 10.80 12.53 -11.79
N THR A 38 11.66 11.52 -11.62
CA THR A 38 12.67 11.54 -10.55
C THR A 38 13.77 10.49 -10.75
N LYS A 39 14.92 10.71 -10.12
CA LYS A 39 15.99 9.70 -10.03
C LYS A 39 15.66 8.71 -8.90
N ASN A 40 15.53 7.44 -9.24
CA ASN A 40 15.30 6.40 -8.23
C ASN A 40 16.60 5.94 -7.57
N TYR A 41 16.50 5.50 -6.32
CA TYR A 41 17.62 4.99 -5.54
C TYR A 41 17.11 3.99 -4.49
N GLN A 42 18.01 3.17 -3.98
CA GLN A 42 17.69 2.20 -2.94
C GLN A 42 18.04 2.75 -1.55
N ILE A 43 17.20 2.45 -0.57
CA ILE A 43 17.47 2.75 0.84
C ILE A 43 17.57 1.46 1.64
N LEU A 44 18.33 1.52 2.73
CA LEU A 44 18.41 0.46 3.72
C LEU A 44 17.54 0.85 4.92
N LEU A 45 16.59 -0.01 5.27
CA LEU A 45 15.76 0.19 6.45
C LEU A 45 16.49 -0.35 7.69
N LYS A 46 16.64 0.49 8.72
CA LYS A 46 17.18 0.07 10.02
C LYS A 46 16.31 -1.09 10.52
N ASN A 47 16.90 -2.23 10.86
CA ASN A 47 16.23 -3.45 11.33
C ASN A 47 15.52 -4.30 10.25
N ASN A 48 15.74 -4.03 8.96
CA ASN A 48 15.39 -4.97 7.89
C ASN A 48 16.68 -5.63 7.37
N GLN A 49 17.09 -6.72 8.01
CA GLN A 49 18.40 -7.38 7.86
C GLN A 49 18.71 -7.71 6.38
N ASN A 50 19.35 -6.77 5.67
CA ASN A 50 19.81 -6.85 4.27
C ASN A 50 18.78 -6.66 3.15
N LYS A 51 17.56 -6.19 3.43
CA LYS A 51 16.61 -5.84 2.36
C LYS A 51 16.70 -4.36 1.99
N LYS A 52 17.20 -4.09 0.79
CA LYS A 52 17.12 -2.79 0.14
C LYS A 52 15.74 -2.60 -0.48
N ILE A 53 15.19 -1.40 -0.36
CA ILE A 53 13.91 -1.02 -0.96
C ILE A 53 14.12 0.17 -1.89
N TRP A 54 13.50 0.13 -3.07
CA TRP A 54 13.48 1.28 -3.97
C TRP A 54 12.71 2.43 -3.34
N PHE A 55 13.28 3.63 -3.33
CA PHE A 55 12.66 4.79 -2.70
C PHE A 55 11.39 5.18 -3.43
N TRP A 56 11.46 5.33 -4.75
CA TRP A 56 10.30 5.58 -5.61
C TRP A 56 9.75 4.28 -6.19
N GLN A 57 8.43 4.17 -6.19
CA GLN A 57 7.68 2.96 -6.50
C GLN A 57 6.41 3.34 -7.26
N ARG A 58 5.87 2.37 -8.01
CA ARG A 58 4.57 2.50 -8.67
C ARG A 58 3.58 1.67 -7.88
N HIS A 59 2.45 2.27 -7.54
CA HIS A 59 1.37 1.59 -6.84
C HIS A 59 0.16 1.49 -7.75
N HIS A 60 -0.41 0.29 -7.89
CA HIS A 60 -1.64 0.08 -8.64
C HIS A 60 -2.83 0.57 -7.83
N ILE A 61 -3.63 1.46 -8.44
CA ILE A 61 -4.79 2.05 -7.77
C ILE A 61 -5.84 0.98 -7.49
N ASP A 62 -5.97 -0.02 -8.36
CA ASP A 62 -6.94 -1.12 -8.21
C ASP A 62 -6.59 -2.08 -7.08
N GLU A 63 -5.44 -1.94 -6.41
CA GLU A 63 -5.06 -2.82 -5.29
C GLU A 63 -6.00 -2.67 -4.07
N ILE A 64 -6.77 -1.58 -4.00
CA ILE A 64 -7.84 -1.42 -3.01
C ILE A 64 -9.02 -2.36 -3.26
N HIS A 65 -9.13 -2.98 -4.43
CA HIS A 65 -10.23 -3.87 -4.80
C HIS A 65 -9.77 -5.27 -5.25
N THR A 66 -8.50 -5.43 -5.63
CA THR A 66 -7.93 -6.69 -6.10
C THR A 66 -6.53 -6.88 -5.52
N SER A 67 -6.09 -8.10 -5.26
CA SER A 67 -4.73 -8.28 -4.72
C SER A 67 -3.67 -7.99 -5.77
N GLY A 68 -2.56 -7.39 -5.34
CA GLY A 68 -1.38 -7.22 -6.20
C GLY A 68 -0.89 -8.56 -6.79
N ALA A 69 -1.02 -9.66 -6.04
CA ALA A 69 -0.69 -11.00 -6.52
C ALA A 69 -1.59 -11.44 -7.69
N ILE A 70 -2.90 -11.16 -7.63
CA ILE A 70 -3.84 -11.44 -8.72
C ILE A 70 -3.56 -10.54 -9.91
N LEU A 71 -3.31 -9.25 -9.70
CA LEU A 71 -2.94 -8.32 -10.77
C LEU A 71 -1.68 -8.81 -11.51
N MET A 72 -0.63 -9.18 -10.76
CA MET A 72 0.62 -9.68 -11.34
C MET A 72 0.47 -11.02 -12.07
N ALA A 73 -0.55 -11.82 -11.76
CA ALA A 73 -0.83 -13.06 -12.48
C ALA A 73 -1.36 -12.81 -13.90
N ASN A 74 -1.87 -11.61 -14.19
CA ASN A 74 -2.29 -11.20 -15.52
C ASN A 74 -1.49 -9.97 -15.98
N GLN A 75 -0.42 -10.22 -16.74
CA GLN A 75 0.51 -9.20 -17.21
C GLN A 75 -0.18 -8.08 -18.02
N GLU A 76 -1.19 -8.40 -18.84
CA GLU A 76 -1.88 -7.39 -19.64
C GLU A 76 -2.69 -6.43 -18.77
N ILE A 77 -3.42 -6.95 -17.78
CA ILE A 77 -4.17 -6.14 -16.81
C ILE A 77 -3.19 -5.32 -15.97
N TYR A 78 -2.10 -5.93 -15.53
CA TYR A 78 -1.05 -5.25 -14.78
C TYR A 78 -0.46 -4.09 -15.58
N ASP A 79 -0.05 -4.29 -16.82
CA ASP A 79 0.61 -3.22 -17.60
C ASP A 79 -0.33 -2.05 -17.93
N LYS A 80 -1.61 -2.34 -18.17
CA LYS A 80 -2.63 -1.32 -18.49
C LYS A 80 -3.25 -0.67 -17.26
N GLY A 81 -3.11 -1.28 -16.08
CA GLY A 81 -3.72 -0.82 -14.84
C GLY A 81 -3.22 0.57 -14.43
N LEU A 82 -4.13 1.42 -13.93
CA LEU A 82 -3.78 2.77 -13.50
C LEU A 82 -2.89 2.73 -12.25
N THR A 83 -1.80 3.47 -12.32
CA THR A 83 -0.81 3.54 -11.26
C THR A 83 -0.44 4.96 -10.91
N VAL A 84 0.03 5.13 -9.69
CA VAL A 84 0.55 6.39 -9.15
C VAL A 84 2.00 6.21 -8.71
N LEU A 85 2.80 7.27 -8.88
CA LEU A 85 4.15 7.32 -8.35
C LEU A 85 4.13 7.65 -6.85
N VAL A 86 4.74 6.80 -6.04
CA VAL A 86 4.80 6.97 -4.59
C VAL A 86 6.20 6.71 -4.06
N ASN A 87 6.57 7.39 -2.97
CA ASN A 87 7.71 6.94 -2.20
C ASN A 87 7.32 5.73 -1.33
N TRP A 88 8.32 5.00 -0.86
CA TRP A 88 8.11 3.77 -0.10
C TRP A 88 7.26 3.93 1.17
N LYS A 89 7.28 5.10 1.84
CA LYS A 89 6.46 5.34 3.04
C LYS A 89 5.00 5.55 2.66
N GLU A 90 4.75 6.26 1.58
CA GLU A 90 3.41 6.47 1.05
C GLU A 90 2.84 5.16 0.52
N HIS A 91 3.66 4.33 -0.14
CA HIS A 91 3.25 2.99 -0.56
C HIS A 91 2.87 2.12 0.63
N ALA A 92 3.68 2.15 1.70
CA ALA A 92 3.35 1.49 2.96
C ALA A 92 2.00 1.98 3.52
N PHE A 93 1.78 3.29 3.51
CA PHE A 93 0.53 3.85 4.00
C PHE A 93 -0.68 3.44 3.14
N LEU A 94 -0.55 3.41 1.82
CA LEU A 94 -1.60 2.93 0.91
C LEU A 94 -1.97 1.47 1.22
N HIS A 95 -0.99 0.59 1.42
CA HIS A 95 -1.26 -0.79 1.81
C HIS A 95 -1.91 -0.92 3.20
N TYR A 96 -1.63 -0.02 4.14
CA TYR A 96 -2.36 0.02 5.41
C TYR A 96 -3.85 0.28 5.18
N LEU A 97 -4.19 1.22 4.30
CA LEU A 97 -5.59 1.50 3.95
C LEU A 97 -6.25 0.29 3.28
N ILE A 98 -5.54 -0.42 2.41
CA ILE A 98 -6.00 -1.68 1.79
C ILE A 98 -6.29 -2.75 2.84
N VAL A 99 -5.37 -2.96 3.79
CA VAL A 99 -5.55 -3.92 4.88
C VAL A 99 -6.74 -3.56 5.76
N CYS A 100 -6.95 -2.27 6.04
CA CYS A 100 -8.09 -1.81 6.83
C CYS A 100 -9.42 -1.85 6.06
N ALA A 101 -9.40 -1.69 4.74
CA ALA A 101 -10.58 -1.83 3.87
C ALA A 101 -11.05 -3.28 3.73
N GLN A 102 -10.16 -4.27 3.94
CA GLN A 102 -10.48 -5.72 3.89
C GLN A 102 -11.23 -6.18 2.63
N THR A 103 -11.08 -5.45 1.54
CA THR A 103 -11.67 -5.72 0.21
C THR A 103 -10.79 -6.60 -0.65
N THR A 104 -9.55 -6.82 -0.23
CA THR A 104 -8.49 -7.49 -1.00
C THR A 104 -7.95 -8.70 -0.24
N SER A 105 -7.80 -9.83 -0.93
CA SER A 105 -7.11 -11.03 -0.45
C SER A 105 -6.33 -11.71 -1.58
N PRO A 106 -5.05 -12.11 -1.38
CA PRO A 106 -4.21 -11.79 -0.23
C PRO A 106 -3.82 -10.31 -0.18
N ASN A 107 -3.67 -9.73 1.02
CA ASN A 107 -3.27 -8.33 1.19
C ASN A 107 -1.93 -8.14 1.94
N PHE A 108 -1.17 -9.23 2.11
CA PHE A 108 0.11 -9.23 2.83
C PHE A 108 1.35 -8.90 1.97
N GLY A 109 1.18 -8.63 0.67
CA GLY A 109 2.30 -8.48 -0.28
C GLY A 109 3.36 -7.45 0.13
N PHE A 110 2.95 -6.36 0.81
CA PHE A 110 3.87 -5.32 1.25
C PHE A 110 4.78 -5.73 2.45
N LEU A 111 4.43 -6.80 3.18
CA LEU A 111 5.27 -7.34 4.26
C LEU A 111 6.62 -7.87 3.75
N MET A 112 6.72 -8.16 2.46
CA MET A 112 7.98 -8.56 1.84
C MET A 112 9.03 -7.43 1.89
N MET A 113 8.60 -6.19 2.09
CA MET A 113 9.41 -4.98 1.93
C MET A 113 9.71 -4.25 3.25
N VAL A 114 8.80 -4.28 4.23
CA VAL A 114 8.90 -3.51 5.49
C VAL A 114 8.42 -4.34 6.68
N ASN A 115 9.15 -4.32 7.80
CA ASN A 115 8.72 -4.98 9.05
C ASN A 115 7.58 -4.20 9.75
N PHE A 116 6.83 -4.87 10.62
CA PHE A 116 5.66 -4.29 11.27
C PHE A 116 5.93 -3.05 12.10
N ASN A 117 7.05 -2.99 12.83
CA ASN A 117 7.35 -1.88 13.71
C ASN A 117 7.58 -0.58 12.92
N ILE A 118 8.36 -0.66 11.84
CA ILE A 118 8.60 0.49 10.94
C ILE A 118 7.31 0.88 10.24
N TRP A 119 6.54 -0.11 9.78
CA TRP A 119 5.29 0.16 9.08
C TRP A 119 4.28 0.85 10.02
N ASP A 120 4.10 0.38 11.25
CA ASP A 120 3.19 1.01 12.22
C ASP A 120 3.62 2.45 12.56
N GLU A 121 4.92 2.72 12.68
CA GLU A 121 5.44 4.08 12.90
C GLU A 121 5.05 5.02 11.74
N ILE A 122 5.19 4.56 10.50
CA ILE A 122 4.79 5.31 9.30
C ILE A 122 3.28 5.56 9.34
N VAL A 123 2.50 4.51 9.58
CA VAL A 123 1.03 4.58 9.60
C VAL A 123 0.57 5.61 10.63
N ARG A 124 1.08 5.58 11.87
CA ARG A 124 0.71 6.55 12.90
C ARG A 124 0.98 7.99 12.47
N LYS A 125 2.15 8.24 11.85
CA LYS A 125 2.52 9.56 11.35
C LYS A 125 1.56 10.04 10.26
N PHE A 126 1.28 9.19 9.27
CA PHE A 126 0.39 9.53 8.17
C PHE A 126 -1.07 9.68 8.62
N CYS A 127 -1.58 8.79 9.48
CA CYS A 127 -2.90 8.91 10.10
C CYS A 127 -3.06 10.25 10.81
N SER A 128 -2.08 10.64 11.63
CA SER A 128 -2.09 11.93 12.32
C SER A 128 -2.06 13.10 11.34
N PHE A 129 -1.10 13.11 10.40
CA PHE A 129 -0.90 14.22 9.47
C PHE A 129 -2.09 14.45 8.52
N TYR A 130 -2.69 13.37 8.02
CA TYR A 130 -3.80 13.44 7.07
C TYR A 130 -5.18 13.40 7.73
N ASN A 131 -5.24 13.38 9.07
CA ASN A 131 -6.46 13.22 9.86
C ASN A 131 -7.27 11.97 9.47
N ILE A 132 -6.59 10.84 9.32
CA ILE A 132 -7.17 9.53 9.00
C ILE A 132 -7.18 8.66 10.26
N LYS A 133 -8.28 7.94 10.48
CA LYS A 133 -8.47 7.01 11.61
C LYS A 133 -7.35 5.98 11.64
N TYR A 134 -6.64 5.92 12.76
CA TYR A 134 -5.69 4.85 13.06
C TYR A 134 -6.40 3.65 13.69
N ILE A 135 -6.14 2.45 13.19
CA ILE A 135 -6.64 1.19 13.77
C ILE A 135 -5.50 0.54 14.55
N LYS A 136 -5.68 0.44 15.88
CA LYS A 136 -4.77 -0.33 16.73
C LYS A 136 -4.80 -1.81 16.34
N ASN A 137 -3.63 -2.44 16.28
CA ASN A 137 -3.47 -3.86 15.90
C ASN A 137 -4.04 -4.17 14.51
N TRP A 138 -3.93 -3.23 13.56
CA TRP A 138 -4.40 -3.39 12.17
C TRP A 138 -3.79 -4.60 11.47
N ASN A 139 -2.59 -5.04 11.89
CA ASN A 139 -1.94 -6.25 11.42
C ASN A 139 -2.72 -7.54 11.69
N LYS A 140 -3.73 -7.53 12.56
CA LYS A 140 -4.64 -8.69 12.72
C LYS A 140 -5.65 -8.83 11.57
N ARG A 141 -5.67 -7.88 10.63
CA ARG A 141 -6.58 -7.84 9.48
C ARG A 141 -5.95 -8.34 8.19
N PHE A 142 -4.71 -8.80 8.22
CA PHE A 142 -4.14 -9.45 7.04
C PHE A 142 -4.95 -10.70 6.67
N LEU A 143 -5.10 -10.91 5.37
CA LEU A 143 -5.77 -12.05 4.77
C LEU A 143 -4.77 -12.74 3.85
N GLY A 144 -4.55 -14.04 4.04
CA GLY A 144 -3.54 -14.85 3.37
C GLY A 144 -3.59 -16.33 3.73
N LEU A 145 -2.77 -17.16 3.07
CA LEU A 145 -2.92 -18.63 3.07
C LEU A 145 -2.88 -19.29 4.45
N GLU A 146 -2.21 -18.72 5.46
CA GLU A 146 -2.28 -19.23 6.84
C GLU A 146 -2.20 -18.02 7.79
N ASN A 147 -3.32 -17.64 8.39
CA ASN A 147 -3.39 -16.67 9.48
C ASN A 147 -2.89 -17.31 10.80
N GLU A 148 -1.71 -17.93 10.76
CA GLU A 148 -0.95 -18.35 11.94
C GLU A 148 0.40 -17.63 11.91
N LEU A 149 0.36 -16.32 12.15
CA LEU A 149 1.49 -15.64 12.76
C LEU A 149 1.28 -15.75 14.26
N ASP A 150 1.69 -16.89 14.83
CA ASP A 150 1.94 -17.05 16.26
C ASP A 150 3.03 -16.07 16.74
#